data_AF-A0A950XDX8-F1
#
_entry.id   AF-A0A950XDX8-F1
#
_cell.length_a   1.000
_cell.length_b   1.000
_cell.length_c   1.000
_cell.angle_alpha   90.00
_cell.angle_beta   90.00
_cell.angle_gamma   90.00
#
_symmetry.space_group_name_H-M   'P 1'
#
loop_
_entity.id
_entity.type
_entity.pdbx_description
1 polymer ?
#
loop_
_entity_poly.entity_id
_entity_poly.type
_entity_poly.pdbx_seq_one_letter_code
_entity_poly.pdbx_strand_id
1 'polypeptide(L)'
;MQDVARQSNGRYKLGPGTLYDNLQKLMKERIVEETENFSTGAESRRRYYRLTKLGRAVLSTEIARLEEAIREAKLHLGFQRSAL
;
A
#
# COMPACT_ATOMS: atom_id res chain seq x y z
N MET A 1 4.94 11.00 6.00
CA MET A 1 3.65 10.74 6.69
C MET A 1 2.47 11.44 6.05
N GLN A 2 2.60 12.71 5.65
CA GLN A 2 1.53 13.46 5.00
C GLN A 2 0.95 12.75 3.76
N ASP A 3 1.80 12.15 2.92
CA ASP A 3 1.32 11.43 1.73
C ASP A 3 0.44 10.22 2.06
N VAL A 4 0.79 9.44 3.09
CA VAL A 4 -0.03 8.30 3.56
C VAL A 4 -1.38 8.79 4.08
N ALA A 5 -1.37 9.85 4.89
CA ALA A 5 -2.60 10.43 5.41
C ALA A 5 -3.49 10.98 4.28
N ARG A 6 -2.90 11.68 3.30
CA ARG A 6 -3.62 12.20 2.13
C ARG A 6 -4.23 11.08 1.28
N GLN A 7 -3.45 10.07 0.92
CA GLN A 7 -3.92 8.97 0.06
C GLN A 7 -4.96 8.08 0.74
N SER A 8 -4.88 7.95 2.07
CA SER A 8 -5.83 7.15 2.84
C SER A 8 -7.05 7.93 3.35
N ASN A 9 -7.19 9.22 3.00
CA ASN A 9 -8.19 10.12 3.60
C ASN A 9 -8.16 10.09 5.14
N GLY A 10 -6.96 10.03 5.72
CA GLY A 10 -6.73 9.98 7.16
C GLY A 10 -7.08 8.63 7.82
N ARG A 11 -7.55 7.64 7.06
CA ARG A 11 -7.94 6.32 7.61
C ARG A 11 -6.74 5.51 8.07
N TYR A 12 -5.57 5.73 7.47
CA TYR A 12 -4.33 5.09 7.89
C TYR A 12 -3.42 6.09 8.61
N LYS A 13 -3.21 5.83 9.90
CA LYS A 13 -2.21 6.51 10.72
C LYS A 13 -1.01 5.58 10.86
N LEU A 14 0.02 5.85 10.08
CA LEU A 14 1.26 5.10 10.13
C LEU A 14 2.28 5.91 10.96
N GLY A 15 3.11 5.26 11.77
CA GLY A 15 4.24 5.91 12.44
C GLY A 15 5.48 5.89 11.54
N PRO A 16 6.49 6.75 11.77
CA PRO A 16 7.77 6.67 11.05
C PRO A 16 8.44 5.30 11.18
N GLY A 17 8.49 4.73 12.40
CA GLY A 17 9.06 3.40 12.64
C GLY A 17 8.36 2.31 11.82
N THR A 18 7.03 2.21 11.92
CA THR A 18 6.24 1.24 11.15
C THR A 18 6.41 1.41 9.64
N LEU A 19 6.53 2.64 9.14
CA LEU A 19 6.77 2.89 7.73
C LEU A 19 8.12 2.30 7.28
N TYR A 20 9.19 2.62 8.01
CA TYR A 20 10.52 2.18 7.64
C TYR A 20 10.70 0.67 7.80
N ASP A 21 10.12 0.07 8.85
CA ASP A 21 10.14 -1.39 9.04
C ASP A 21 9.41 -2.10 7.89
N ASN A 22 8.25 -1.58 7.46
CA ASN A 22 7.51 -2.15 6.34
C ASN A 22 8.26 -1.97 5.01
N LEU A 23 8.88 -0.81 4.77
CA LEU A 23 9.72 -0.60 3.58
C LEU A 23 10.90 -1.56 3.56
N GLN A 24 11.58 -1.78 4.70
CA GLN A 24 12.68 -2.74 4.80
C GLN A 24 12.23 -4.17 4.46
N LYS A 25 11.08 -4.61 4.98
CA LYS A 25 10.51 -5.92 4.65
C LYS A 25 10.19 -6.05 3.16
N LEU A 26 9.50 -5.06 2.59
CA LEU A 26 9.14 -5.05 1.17
C LEU A 26 10.36 -4.99 0.24
N MET A 27 11.44 -4.33 0.67
CA MET A 27 12.72 -4.34 -0.06
C MET A 27 13.42 -5.70 0.03
N LYS A 28 13.43 -6.34 1.22
CA LYS A 28 13.97 -7.69 1.39
C LYS A 28 13.26 -8.71 0.50
N GLU A 29 11.95 -8.55 0.32
CA GLU A 29 11.11 -9.36 -0.57
C GLU A 29 11.17 -8.93 -2.04
N ARG A 30 11.95 -7.89 -2.36
CA ARG A 30 12.10 -7.33 -3.73
C ARG A 30 10.79 -6.82 -4.34
N ILE A 31 9.81 -6.48 -3.51
CA ILE A 31 8.53 -5.88 -3.92
C ILE A 31 8.70 -4.38 -4.16
N VAL A 32 9.51 -3.73 -3.33
CA VAL A 32 9.85 -2.30 -3.41
C VAL A 32 11.36 -2.16 -3.59
N GLU A 33 11.78 -1.09 -4.25
CA GLU A 33 13.19 -0.66 -4.33
C GLU A 33 13.31 0.84 -4.08
N GLU A 34 14.47 1.26 -3.57
CA GLU A 34 14.83 2.67 -3.44
C GLU A 34 15.22 3.23 -4.81
N THR A 35 14.72 4.40 -5.15
CA THR A 35 15.07 5.13 -6.37
C THR A 35 16.19 6.11 -6.05
N GLU A 36 17.16 6.22 -6.96
CA GLU A 36 18.20 7.24 -6.86
C GLU A 36 17.58 8.64 -6.85
N ASN A 37 17.99 9.46 -5.89
CA ASN A 37 17.59 10.86 -5.80
C ASN A 37 18.77 11.74 -6.23
N PHE A 38 18.63 12.38 -7.39
CA PHE A 38 19.65 13.29 -7.93
C PHE A 38 19.44 14.75 -7.49
N SER A 39 18.48 15.03 -6.60
CA SER A 39 18.21 16.39 -6.13
C SER A 39 19.35 16.94 -5.26
N THR A 40 19.71 18.21 -5.50
CA THR A 40 20.69 18.95 -4.70
C THR A 40 20.05 19.66 -3.51
N GLY A 41 20.83 19.92 -2.45
CA GLY A 41 20.36 20.69 -1.29
C GLY A 41 19.53 19.87 -0.29
N ALA A 42 18.55 20.48 0.38
CA ALA A 42 17.77 19.82 1.44
C ALA A 42 16.98 18.60 0.95
N GLU A 43 16.60 18.57 -0.33
CA GLU A 43 15.89 17.45 -0.96
C GLU A 43 16.75 16.20 -1.15
N SER A 44 18.08 16.32 -1.14
CA SER A 44 19.00 15.17 -1.26
C SER A 44 18.83 14.12 -0.16
N ARG A 45 18.29 14.50 1.00
CA ARG A 45 18.07 13.59 2.14
C ARG A 45 16.78 12.78 2.01
N ARG A 46 15.90 13.13 1.07
CA ARG A 46 14.63 12.42 0.88
C ARG A 46 14.86 11.16 0.07
N ARG A 47 14.52 10.01 0.64
CA ARG A 47 14.54 8.72 -0.05
C ARG A 47 13.22 8.51 -0.78
N TYR A 48 13.30 8.11 -2.04
CA TYR A 48 12.14 7.75 -2.85
C TYR A 48 12.11 6.25 -3.05
N TYR A 49 10.91 5.69 -3.09
CA TYR A 49 10.71 4.25 -3.25
C TYR A 49 9.69 4.01 -4.36
N ARG A 50 9.87 2.92 -5.10
CA ARG A 50 8.94 2.49 -6.14
C ARG A 50 8.68 1.00 -6.08
N LEU A 51 7.55 0.56 -6.62
CA LEU A 51 7.29 -0.86 -6.83
C LEU A 51 8.21 -1.40 -7.91
N THR A 52 8.75 -2.60 -7.69
CA THR A 52 9.44 -3.36 -8.72
C THR A 52 8.43 -3.98 -9.68
N LYS A 53 8.90 -4.67 -10.73
CA LYS A 53 8.02 -5.47 -11.61
C LYS A 53 7.29 -6.56 -10.81
N LEU A 54 8.00 -7.25 -9.91
CA LEU A 54 7.42 -8.24 -9.00
C LEU A 54 6.36 -7.57 -8.09
N GLY A 55 6.70 -6.44 -7.49
CA GLY A 55 5.77 -5.77 -6.58
C GLY A 55 4.49 -5.29 -7.24
N ARG A 56 4.55 -4.86 -8.51
CA ARG A 56 3.34 -4.55 -9.29
C ARG A 56 2.47 -5.79 -9.51
N ALA A 57 3.06 -6.95 -9.83
CA ALA A 57 2.32 -8.19 -10.02
C ALA A 57 1.67 -8.68 -8.71
N VAL A 58 2.41 -8.61 -7.59
CA VAL A 58 1.90 -8.93 -6.25
C VAL A 58 0.73 -8.02 -5.89
N LEU A 59 0.88 -6.70 -6.04
CA LEU A 59 -0.19 -5.75 -5.74
C LEU A 59 -1.43 -5.98 -6.62
N SER A 60 -1.25 -6.27 -7.91
CA SER A 60 -2.37 -6.58 -8.81
C SER A 60 -3.14 -7.83 -8.37
N THR A 61 -2.41 -8.86 -7.92
CA THR A 61 -3.01 -10.11 -7.41
C THR A 61 -3.79 -9.85 -6.12
N GLU A 62 -3.23 -9.06 -5.22
CA GLU A 62 -3.87 -8.73 -3.94
C GLU A 62 -5.12 -7.86 -4.13
N ILE A 63 -5.10 -6.92 -5.07
CA ILE A 63 -6.29 -6.14 -5.44
C ILE A 63 -7.41 -7.07 -5.91
N ALA A 64 -7.12 -8.00 -6.83
CA ALA A 64 -8.12 -8.95 -7.32
C ALA A 64 -8.70 -9.81 -6.19
N ARG A 65 -7.85 -10.28 -5.26
CA ARG A 65 -8.25 -11.04 -4.08
C ARG A 65 -9.18 -10.25 -3.15
N LEU A 66 -8.88 -8.97 -2.92
CA LEU A 66 -9.70 -8.09 -2.09
C LEU A 66 -11.05 -7.77 -2.74
N GLU A 67 -11.06 -7.55 -4.06
CA GLU A 67 -12.30 -7.33 -4.82
C GLU A 67 -13.23 -8.55 -4.74
N GLU A 68 -12.67 -9.75 -4.83
CA GLU A 68 -13.42 -11.00 -4.64
C GLU A 68 -13.99 -11.13 -3.24
N ALA A 69 -13.17 -10.91 -2.20
CA ALA A 69 -13.63 -10.94 -0.82
C ALA A 69 -14.76 -9.93 -0.56
N ILE A 70 -14.67 -8.72 -1.13
CA ILE A 70 -15.70 -7.69 -1.00
C ILE A 70 -16.98 -8.09 -1.75
N ARG A 71 -16.87 -8.68 -2.95
CA ARG A 71 -18.02 -9.18 -3.70
C ARG A 71 -18.77 -10.25 -2.91
N GLU A 72 -18.07 -11.24 -2.37
CA GLU A 72 -18.67 -12.28 -1.54
C GLU A 72 -19.34 -11.70 -0.28
N ALA A 73 -18.66 -10.80 0.42
CA ALA A 73 -19.22 -10.14 1.60
C ALA A 73 -20.52 -9.37 1.28
N LYS A 74 -20.55 -8.66 0.14
CA LYS A 74 -21.74 -7.92 -0.30
C LYS A 74 -22.91 -8.84 -0.65
N LEU A 75 -22.66 -9.99 -1.29
CA LEU A 75 -23.70 -10.98 -1.57
C LEU A 75 -24.35 -11.46 -0.26
N HIS A 76 -23.54 -11.87 0.71
CA HIS A 76 -24.02 -12.36 2.00
C HIS A 76 -24.79 -11.29 2.79
N LEU A 77 -24.31 -10.04 2.82
CA LEU A 77 -25.04 -8.92 3.45
C LEU A 77 -26.35 -8.57 2.71
N GLY A 78 -26.39 -8.73 1.39
CA GLY A 78 -27.59 -8.55 0.58
C GLY A 78 -28.65 -9.61 0.85
N PHE A 79 -28.24 -10.88 0.96
CA PHE A 79 -29.11 -11.98 1.39
C PHE A 79 -29.69 -11.74 2.79
N GLN A 80 -28.90 -11.19 3.72
CA GLN A 80 -29.38 -10.85 5.06
C GLN A 80 -30.41 -9.71 5.09
N ARG A 81 -30.41 -8.81 4.09
CA ARG A 81 -31.38 -7.71 3.98
C ARG A 81 -32.71 -8.09 3.33
N SER A 82 -32.76 -9.17 2.54
CA SER A 82 -34.01 -9.67 1.93
C SER A 82 -34.75 -10.69 2.81
N ALA A 83 -34.18 -11.07 3.95
CA ALA A 83 -34.76 -12.04 4.89
C ALA A 83 -35.42 -11.39 6.13
N LEU A 84 -35.67 -10.07 6.10
CA LEU A 84 -36.41 -9.28 7.10
C LEU A 84 -37.53 -8.53 6.39
#